data_AF-A0A0K6FP41-F1
#
_entry.id   AF-A0A0K6FP41-F1
#
_cell.length_a   1.000
_cell.length_b   1.000
_cell.length_c   1.000
_cell.angle_alpha   90.00
_cell.angle_beta   90.00
_cell.angle_gamma   90.00
#
_symmetry.space_group_name_H-M   'P 1'
#
loop_
_entity.id
_entity.type
_entity.pdbx_description
1 polymer ?
#
loop_
_entity_poly.entity_id
_entity_poly.type
_entity_poly.pdbx_seq_one_letter_code
_entity_poly.pdbx_strand_id
1 'polypeptide(L)'
;MRGIKYTLLGEIKVSTESPGQRPTLERLIVLALSVSSYQPQYGLLVAQSHWYASTIWKLLTAAFPDTVKFDGNLSGAGKDTPAPMTQPYATLAAKYLESWGEFEQKIPSLQAKYGTKRHEEETKRLKEENKRLEEESKRFKEETRRIKEWSKRLQEETKRLQEESKRLKEIIAELQAKNTAV
;
A
#
# COMPACT_ATOMS: atom_id res chain seq x y z
N MET A 1 -40.47 16.74 -3.81
CA MET A 1 -40.11 17.39 -2.52
C MET A 1 -40.66 16.57 -1.37
N ARG A 2 -39.79 15.98 -0.56
CA ARG A 2 -40.05 15.69 0.86
C ARG A 2 -38.69 15.59 1.54
N GLY A 3 -38.18 16.74 1.97
CA GLY A 3 -36.99 16.84 2.78
C GLY A 3 -37.31 16.39 4.20
N ILE A 4 -36.57 15.40 4.69
CA ILE A 4 -36.58 15.09 6.12
C ILE A 4 -35.63 16.09 6.77
N LYS A 5 -36.22 17.12 7.40
CA LYS A 5 -35.52 18.02 8.31
C LYS A 5 -35.25 17.25 9.60
N TYR A 6 -33.98 17.05 9.94
CA TYR A 6 -33.59 16.78 11.33
C TYR A 6 -33.15 18.10 11.94
N THR A 7 -34.00 18.65 12.79
CA THR A 7 -33.68 19.79 13.65
C THR A 7 -33.32 19.26 15.04
N LEU A 8 -32.12 19.63 15.49
CA LEU A 8 -31.67 19.78 16.89
C LEU A 8 -31.38 18.51 17.70
N LEU A 9 -30.18 17.96 17.50
CA LEU A 9 -29.26 17.60 18.59
C LEU A 9 -27.89 18.20 18.24
N GLY A 10 -27.22 18.82 19.21
CA GLY A 10 -26.20 19.87 19.04
C GLY A 10 -25.11 19.64 17.99
N GLU A 11 -24.82 20.70 17.24
CA GLU A 11 -23.56 21.08 16.58
C GLU A 11 -22.77 20.07 15.72
N ILE A 12 -23.25 18.85 15.49
CA ILE A 12 -22.62 17.92 14.54
C ILE A 12 -23.27 18.13 13.18
N LYS A 13 -22.65 18.98 12.34
CA LYS A 13 -22.97 19.07 10.91
C LYS A 13 -22.55 17.76 10.23
N VAL A 14 -23.44 16.79 10.17
CA VAL A 14 -23.25 15.60 9.33
C VAL A 14 -23.44 16.02 7.87
N SER A 15 -22.44 15.77 7.03
CA SER A 15 -22.55 16.05 5.59
C SER A 15 -23.59 15.14 4.97
N THR A 16 -24.79 15.66 4.71
CA THR A 16 -25.82 14.94 3.94
C THR A 16 -25.38 14.92 2.48
N GLU A 17 -24.81 13.79 2.03
CA GLU A 17 -24.29 13.62 0.68
C GLU A 17 -25.37 13.57 -0.40
N SER A 18 -24.93 13.83 -1.63
CA SER A 18 -25.70 13.79 -2.86
C SER A 18 -26.29 12.40 -3.13
N PRO A 19 -27.54 12.29 -3.62
CA PRO A 19 -28.17 11.01 -3.91
C PRO A 19 -27.36 10.23 -4.95
N GLY A 20 -26.97 8.98 -4.61
CA GLY A 20 -26.28 8.06 -5.52
C GLY A 20 -24.80 7.72 -5.22
N GLN A 21 -24.22 8.22 -4.13
CA GLN A 21 -22.84 7.87 -3.76
C GLN A 21 -22.74 6.52 -3.03
N ARG A 22 -21.84 5.64 -3.49
CA ARG A 22 -21.59 4.33 -2.84
C ARG A 22 -20.91 4.54 -1.48
N PRO A 23 -21.21 3.71 -0.45
CA PRO A 23 -20.55 3.82 0.84
C PRO A 23 -19.04 3.57 0.71
N THR A 24 -18.23 4.45 1.31
CA THR A 24 -16.77 4.29 1.36
C THR A 24 -16.37 3.25 2.40
N LEU A 25 -15.12 2.78 2.34
CA LEU A 25 -14.59 1.80 3.30
C LEU A 25 -14.67 2.33 4.75
N GLU A 26 -14.36 3.60 4.97
CA GLU A 26 -14.41 4.26 6.27
C GLU A 26 -15.85 4.27 6.81
N ARG A 27 -16.84 4.56 5.95
CA ARG A 27 -18.26 4.51 6.31
C ARG A 27 -18.69 3.11 6.74
N LEU A 28 -18.24 2.09 6.03
CA LEU A 28 -18.51 0.68 6.37
C LEU A 28 -17.87 0.28 7.71
N ILE A 29 -16.63 0.72 7.96
CA ILE A 29 -15.92 0.45 9.22
C ILE A 29 -16.62 1.11 10.40
N VAL A 30 -16.97 2.40 10.29
CA VAL A 30 -17.69 3.11 11.36
C VAL A 30 -19.06 2.46 11.60
N LEU A 31 -19.79 2.10 10.54
CA LEU A 31 -21.07 1.39 10.66
C LEU A 31 -20.94 0.06 11.39
N ALA A 32 -19.95 -0.77 11.03
CA ALA A 32 -19.69 -2.04 11.69
C ALA A 32 -19.33 -1.85 13.19
N LEU A 33 -18.49 -0.85 13.51
CA LEU A 33 -18.12 -0.53 14.88
C LEU A 33 -19.31 -0.01 15.70
N SER A 34 -20.15 0.84 15.12
CA SER A 34 -21.39 1.32 15.76
C SER A 34 -22.35 0.15 16.02
N VAL A 35 -22.53 -0.77 15.06
CA VAL A 35 -23.37 -1.96 15.26
C VAL A 35 -22.82 -2.83 16.40
N SER A 36 -21.52 -3.10 16.39
CA SER A 36 -20.85 -3.88 17.44
C SER A 36 -20.97 -3.26 18.84
N SER A 37 -20.99 -1.92 18.90
CA SER A 37 -21.07 -1.17 20.17
C SER A 37 -22.49 -1.06 20.74
N TYR A 38 -23.53 -1.10 19.88
CA TYR A 38 -24.90 -0.74 20.27
C TYR A 38 -25.97 -1.84 20.10
N GLN A 39 -25.70 -2.91 19.35
CA GLN A 39 -26.54 -4.13 19.28
C GLN A 39 -25.93 -5.26 20.13
N PRO A 40 -26.62 -6.39 20.44
CA PRO A 40 -26.13 -7.32 21.44
C PRO A 40 -24.68 -7.71 21.14
N GLN A 41 -23.85 -7.74 22.18
CA GLN A 41 -22.46 -8.18 22.12
C GLN A 41 -22.43 -9.58 21.50
N TYR A 42 -22.34 -9.66 20.18
CA TYR A 42 -22.33 -10.91 19.43
C TYR A 42 -20.98 -11.56 19.73
N GLY A 43 -20.90 -12.38 20.77
CA GLY A 43 -19.78 -13.31 20.94
C GLY A 43 -19.82 -14.31 19.80
N LEU A 44 -19.11 -14.01 18.69
CA LEU A 44 -19.11 -14.68 17.37
C LEU A 44 -19.36 -16.19 17.37
N LEU A 45 -20.60 -16.60 17.65
CA LEU A 45 -21.15 -17.93 17.44
C LEU A 45 -21.89 -17.93 16.09
N VAL A 46 -21.97 -19.08 15.43
CA VAL A 46 -22.45 -19.18 14.03
C VAL A 46 -23.84 -18.52 13.81
N ALA A 47 -24.76 -18.66 14.76
CA ALA A 47 -26.08 -18.02 14.70
C ALA A 47 -26.04 -16.48 14.85
N GLN A 48 -25.06 -15.95 15.59
CA GLN A 48 -24.90 -14.53 15.86
C GLN A 48 -24.30 -13.77 14.67
N SER A 49 -23.46 -14.44 13.86
CA SER A 49 -22.92 -13.88 12.62
C SER A 49 -24.01 -13.55 11.58
N HIS A 50 -25.07 -14.36 11.51
CA HIS A 50 -26.21 -14.08 10.63
C HIS A 50 -26.93 -12.78 11.02
N TRP A 51 -27.24 -12.61 12.30
CA TRP A 51 -27.95 -11.43 12.80
C TRP A 51 -27.10 -10.16 12.75
N TYR A 52 -25.79 -10.27 12.98
CA TYR A 52 -24.84 -9.17 12.78
C TYR A 52 -24.83 -8.71 11.32
N ALA A 53 -24.68 -9.64 10.37
CA ALA A 53 -24.70 -9.33 8.95
C ALA A 53 -26.05 -8.73 8.52
N SER A 54 -27.17 -9.32 8.95
CA SER A 54 -28.52 -8.82 8.69
C SER A 54 -28.72 -7.39 9.20
N THR A 55 -28.18 -7.07 10.38
CA THR A 55 -28.25 -5.72 10.96
C THR A 55 -27.45 -4.71 10.13
N ILE A 56 -26.22 -5.06 9.75
CA ILE A 56 -25.39 -4.22 8.87
C ILE A 56 -26.11 -3.96 7.55
N TRP A 57 -26.68 -4.98 6.91
CA TRP A 57 -27.37 -4.84 5.62
C TRP A 57 -28.59 -3.94 5.68
N LYS A 58 -29.39 -4.05 6.74
CA LYS A 58 -30.55 -3.17 6.95
C LYS A 58 -30.12 -1.73 7.18
N LEU A 59 -29.07 -1.50 7.95
CA LEU A 59 -28.54 -0.16 8.16
C LEU A 59 -27.92 0.44 6.90
N LEU A 60 -27.22 -0.35 6.09
CA LEU A 60 -26.70 0.10 4.80
C LEU A 60 -27.82 0.48 3.83
N THR A 61 -28.90 -0.32 3.77
CA THR A 61 -30.05 -0.01 2.92
C THR A 61 -30.78 1.25 3.39
N ALA A 62 -30.84 1.47 4.71
CA ALA A 62 -31.45 2.67 5.29
C ALA A 62 -30.59 3.93 5.10
N ALA A 63 -29.26 3.82 5.24
CA ALA A 63 -28.33 4.92 5.10
C ALA A 63 -28.00 5.26 3.64
N PHE A 64 -28.09 4.28 2.73
CA PHE A 64 -27.72 4.39 1.32
C PHE A 64 -28.80 3.79 0.39
N PRO A 65 -30.04 4.33 0.42
CA PRO A 65 -31.19 3.71 -0.25
C PRO A 65 -31.06 3.64 -1.78
N ASP A 66 -30.35 4.59 -2.39
CA ASP A 66 -30.19 4.66 -3.85
C ASP A 66 -29.08 3.75 -4.38
N THR A 67 -28.16 3.30 -3.52
CA THR A 67 -26.93 2.61 -3.95
C THR A 67 -26.81 1.19 -3.45
N VAL A 68 -27.35 0.88 -2.27
CA VAL A 68 -27.33 -0.47 -1.71
C VAL A 68 -28.69 -1.13 -1.95
N LYS A 69 -28.71 -2.13 -2.83
CA LYS A 69 -29.88 -2.99 -3.05
C LYS A 69 -29.62 -4.35 -2.42
N PHE A 70 -30.39 -4.68 -1.40
CA PHE A 70 -30.36 -5.98 -0.75
C PHE A 70 -31.70 -6.69 -0.98
N ASP A 71 -31.65 -7.94 -1.44
CA ASP A 71 -32.83 -8.75 -1.78
C ASP A 71 -33.52 -9.35 -0.55
N GLY A 72 -32.98 -9.12 0.65
CA GLY A 72 -33.54 -9.60 1.91
C GLY A 72 -33.10 -11.02 2.27
N ASN A 73 -32.41 -11.74 1.38
CA ASN A 73 -32.18 -13.17 1.56
C ASN A 73 -30.75 -13.48 2.02
N LEU A 74 -30.51 -13.38 3.33
CA LEU A 74 -29.32 -13.96 3.95
C LEU A 74 -29.59 -15.43 4.31
N SER A 75 -28.75 -16.34 3.82
CA SER A 75 -28.67 -17.71 4.32
C SER A 75 -27.68 -17.81 5.48
N GLY A 76 -27.94 -18.67 6.45
CA GLY A 76 -27.00 -18.93 7.55
C GLY A 76 -27.68 -19.62 8.73
N ALA A 77 -26.89 -20.27 9.57
CA ALA A 77 -27.40 -20.80 10.83
C ALA A 77 -28.00 -19.65 11.66
N GLY A 78 -29.12 -19.88 12.33
CA GLY A 78 -29.79 -18.87 13.15
C GLY A 78 -30.78 -17.95 12.43
N LYS A 79 -30.98 -18.09 11.11
CA LYS A 79 -32.01 -17.33 10.35
C LYS A 79 -33.41 -17.46 10.97
N ASP A 80 -33.76 -18.67 11.40
CA ASP A 80 -35.06 -18.99 11.99
C ASP A 80 -35.07 -18.81 13.53
N THR A 81 -33.95 -18.37 14.11
CA THR A 81 -33.81 -18.18 15.56
C THR A 81 -33.88 -16.69 15.88
N PRO A 82 -34.98 -16.18 16.46
CA PRO A 82 -35.12 -14.76 16.73
C PRO A 82 -34.03 -14.28 17.70
N ALA A 83 -33.19 -13.35 17.25
CA ALA A 83 -32.23 -12.69 18.12
C ALA A 83 -32.89 -11.53 18.89
N PRO A 84 -32.64 -11.39 20.20
CA PRO A 84 -33.14 -10.26 20.97
C PRO A 84 -32.51 -8.97 20.46
N MET A 85 -33.35 -8.09 19.91
CA MET A 85 -32.91 -6.77 19.43
C MET A 85 -33.01 -5.77 20.59
N THR A 86 -31.90 -5.13 20.94
CA THR A 86 -31.86 -4.19 22.08
C THR A 86 -32.35 -2.79 21.70
N GLN A 87 -32.22 -2.42 20.42
CA GLN A 87 -32.64 -1.11 19.91
C GLN A 87 -33.28 -1.21 18.51
N PRO A 88 -34.27 -0.37 18.17
CA PRO A 88 -34.81 -0.28 16.81
C PRO A 88 -33.75 0.12 15.76
N TYR A 89 -33.92 -0.33 14.51
CA TYR A 89 -33.01 0.02 13.40
C TYR A 89 -32.87 1.54 13.18
N ALA A 90 -33.96 2.29 13.32
CA ALA A 90 -33.93 3.75 13.19
C ALA A 90 -33.01 4.41 14.24
N THR A 91 -33.02 3.89 15.47
CA THR A 91 -32.15 4.37 16.56
C THR A 91 -30.68 4.06 16.27
N LEU A 92 -30.38 2.86 15.77
CA LEU A 92 -29.02 2.50 15.36
C LEU A 92 -28.53 3.34 14.18
N ALA A 93 -29.40 3.62 13.21
CA ALA A 93 -29.06 4.46 12.06
C ALA A 93 -28.71 5.89 12.52
N ALA A 94 -29.48 6.45 13.46
CA ALA A 94 -29.17 7.75 14.06
C ALA A 94 -27.82 7.76 14.77
N LYS A 95 -27.54 6.73 15.59
CA LYS A 95 -26.24 6.56 16.27
C LYS A 95 -25.07 6.39 15.31
N TYR A 96 -25.27 5.67 14.21
CA TYR A 96 -24.28 5.56 13.15
C TYR A 96 -23.97 6.92 12.55
N LEU A 97 -25.00 7.71 12.20
CA LEU A 97 -24.81 9.04 11.62
C LEU A 97 -24.07 9.99 12.58
N GLU A 98 -24.36 9.91 13.88
CA GLU A 98 -23.63 10.64 14.91
C GLU A 98 -22.16 10.20 14.99
N SER A 99 -21.91 8.89 15.09
CA SER A 99 -20.55 8.31 15.11
C SER A 99 -19.76 8.70 13.86
N TRP A 100 -20.44 8.73 12.71
CA TRP A 100 -19.85 9.15 11.44
C TRP A 100 -19.50 10.64 11.43
N GLY A 101 -20.40 11.51 11.91
CA GLY A 101 -20.13 12.93 12.02
C GLY A 101 -18.95 13.25 12.95
N GLU A 102 -18.83 12.55 14.08
CA GLU A 102 -17.66 12.67 14.96
C GLU A 102 -16.36 12.19 14.30
N PHE A 103 -16.43 11.09 13.54
CA PHE A 103 -15.29 10.58 12.81
C PHE A 103 -14.85 11.56 11.72
N GLU A 104 -15.79 12.13 10.95
CA GLU A 104 -15.51 13.13 9.91
C GLU A 104 -14.72 14.33 10.46
N GLN A 105 -15.09 14.84 11.64
CA GLN A 105 -14.35 15.93 12.30
C GLN A 105 -12.92 15.55 12.68
N LYS A 106 -12.66 14.28 12.97
CA LYS A 106 -11.33 13.77 13.35
C LYS A 106 -10.44 13.53 12.13
N ILE A 107 -11.00 13.34 10.93
CA ILE A 107 -10.25 13.03 9.70
C ILE A 107 -9.05 13.98 9.49
N PRO A 108 -9.18 15.32 9.55
CA PRO A 108 -8.04 16.21 9.30
C PRO A 108 -6.91 16.04 10.32
N SER A 109 -7.23 15.86 11.59
CA SER A 109 -6.24 15.65 12.65
C SER A 109 -5.53 14.30 12.54
N LEU A 110 -6.25 13.25 12.15
CA LEU A 110 -5.68 11.92 11.89
C LEU A 110 -4.78 11.96 10.65
N GLN A 111 -5.20 12.61 9.58
CA GLN A 111 -4.38 12.81 8.38
C GLN A 111 -3.11 13.59 8.69
N ALA A 112 -3.18 14.66 9.49
CA ALA A 112 -2.00 15.39 9.92
C ALA A 112 -1.07 14.50 10.78
N LYS A 113 -1.61 13.80 11.78
CA LYS A 113 -0.78 13.00 12.70
C LYS A 113 -0.12 11.80 12.02
N TYR A 114 -0.88 11.01 11.28
CA TYR A 114 -0.40 9.77 10.68
C TYR A 114 0.19 9.98 9.28
N GLY A 115 -0.31 10.95 8.53
CA GLY A 115 0.24 11.34 7.23
C GLY A 115 1.63 11.95 7.38
N THR A 116 1.82 12.90 8.30
CA THR A 116 3.14 13.52 8.53
C THR A 116 4.16 12.49 9.01
N LYS A 117 3.80 11.63 9.97
CA LYS A 117 4.72 10.61 10.48
C LYS A 117 5.15 9.62 9.38
N ARG A 118 4.21 9.15 8.55
CA ARG A 118 4.52 8.26 7.43
C ARG A 118 5.43 8.95 6.42
N HIS A 119 5.15 10.22 6.09
CA HIS A 119 5.95 11.00 5.16
C HIS A 119 7.38 11.23 5.70
N GLU A 120 7.55 11.50 7.00
CA GLU A 120 8.86 11.66 7.63
C GLU A 120 9.68 10.38 7.58
N GLU A 121 9.06 9.23 7.90
CA GLU A 121 9.72 7.92 7.83
C GLU A 121 10.14 7.57 6.40
N GLU A 122 9.28 7.82 5.41
CA GLU A 122 9.58 7.62 4.00
C GLU A 122 10.71 8.53 3.51
N THR A 123 10.69 9.81 3.92
CA THR A 123 11.76 10.77 3.60
C THR A 123 13.09 10.31 4.19
N LYS A 124 13.10 9.76 5.41
CA LYS A 124 14.32 9.22 6.04
C LYS A 124 14.86 8.02 5.28
N ARG A 125 13.98 7.08 4.87
CA ARG A 125 14.39 5.92 4.06
C ARG A 125 14.98 6.32 2.72
N LEU A 126 14.35 7.26 2.01
CA LEU A 126 14.84 7.76 0.73
C LEU A 126 16.22 8.43 0.87
N LYS A 127 16.46 9.19 1.94
CA LYS A 127 17.78 9.79 2.20
C LYS A 127 18.87 8.72 2.39
N GLU A 128 18.55 7.65 3.11
CA GLU A 128 19.48 6.55 3.36
C GLU A 128 19.79 5.75 2.09
N GLU A 129 18.77 5.48 1.27
CA GLU A 129 18.93 4.85 -0.04
C GLU A 129 19.79 5.71 -0.98
N ASN A 130 19.56 7.01 -1.02
CA ASN A 130 20.35 7.91 -1.86
C ASN A 130 21.83 7.93 -1.45
N LYS A 131 22.11 7.89 -0.14
CA LYS A 131 23.50 7.76 0.37
C LYS A 131 24.16 6.45 -0.08
N ARG A 132 23.43 5.33 -0.04
CA ARG A 132 23.93 4.03 -0.52
C ARG A 132 24.24 4.05 -2.02
N LEU A 133 23.37 4.67 -2.82
CA LEU A 133 23.59 4.83 -4.26
C LEU A 133 24.81 5.71 -4.57
N GLU A 134 25.04 6.77 -3.80
CA GLU A 134 26.27 7.58 -3.94
C GLU A 134 27.53 6.77 -3.63
N GLU A 135 27.51 5.93 -2.60
CA GLU A 135 28.62 5.04 -2.25
C GLU A 135 28.87 3.98 -3.34
N GLU A 136 27.83 3.38 -3.90
CA GLU A 136 27.94 2.48 -5.05
C GLU A 136 28.50 3.18 -6.29
N SER A 137 28.04 4.41 -6.59
CA SER A 137 28.58 5.20 -7.70
C SER A 137 30.08 5.46 -7.54
N LYS A 138 30.54 5.76 -6.31
CA LYS A 138 31.98 5.91 -6.02
C LYS A 138 32.75 4.62 -6.25
N ARG A 139 32.21 3.46 -5.82
CA ARG A 139 32.82 2.15 -6.06
C ARG A 139 32.94 1.83 -7.55
N PHE A 140 31.88 2.05 -8.33
CA PHE A 140 31.90 1.84 -9.78
C PHE A 140 32.94 2.72 -10.49
N LYS A 141 33.10 3.98 -10.07
CA LYS A 141 34.14 4.87 -10.61
C LYS A 141 35.54 4.34 -10.35
N GLU A 142 35.80 3.84 -9.15
CA GLU A 142 37.11 3.26 -8.80
C GLU A 142 37.36 1.96 -9.57
N GLU A 143 36.37 1.09 -9.72
CA GLU A 143 36.49 -0.12 -10.52
C GLU A 143 36.77 0.17 -11.99
N THR A 144 36.09 1.17 -12.56
CA THR A 144 36.36 1.66 -13.92
C THR A 144 37.80 2.16 -14.07
N ARG A 145 38.34 2.84 -13.05
CA ARG A 145 39.75 3.30 -13.04
C ARG A 145 40.71 2.12 -13.07
N ARG A 146 40.47 1.10 -12.25
CA ARG A 146 41.29 -0.13 -12.20
C ARG A 146 41.28 -0.89 -13.53
N ILE A 147 40.11 -1.03 -14.15
CA ILE A 147 39.98 -1.68 -15.47
C ILE A 147 40.81 -0.94 -16.53
N LYS A 148 40.80 0.40 -16.53
CA LYS A 148 41.63 1.20 -17.45
C LYS A 148 43.12 0.97 -17.23
N GLU A 149 43.57 0.90 -15.96
CA GLU A 149 44.97 0.60 -15.65
C GLU A 149 45.38 -0.80 -16.11
N TRP A 150 44.55 -1.81 -15.89
CA TRP A 150 44.79 -3.17 -16.37
C TRP A 150 44.85 -3.24 -17.91
N SER A 151 43.94 -2.55 -18.60
CA SER A 151 43.95 -2.47 -20.05
C SER A 151 45.26 -1.88 -20.59
N LYS A 152 45.77 -0.82 -19.95
CA LYS A 152 47.07 -0.22 -20.33
C LYS A 152 48.23 -1.20 -20.13
N ARG A 153 48.28 -1.91 -19.00
CA ARG A 153 49.31 -2.93 -18.74
C ARG A 153 49.28 -4.04 -19.78
N LEU A 154 48.10 -4.54 -20.12
CA LEU A 154 47.94 -5.58 -21.13
C LEU A 154 48.42 -5.13 -22.52
N GLN A 155 48.18 -3.87 -22.88
CA GLN A 155 48.70 -3.28 -24.12
C GLN A 155 50.24 -3.21 -24.13
N GLU A 156 50.85 -2.82 -23.01
CA GLU A 156 52.31 -2.79 -22.87
C GLU A 156 52.92 -4.20 -22.98
N GLU A 157 52.29 -5.19 -22.35
CA GLU A 157 52.72 -6.59 -22.41
C GLU A 157 52.58 -7.18 -23.82
N THR A 158 51.50 -6.84 -24.52
CA THR A 158 51.30 -7.21 -25.93
C THR A 158 52.41 -6.65 -26.82
N LYS A 159 52.82 -5.39 -26.62
CA LYS A 159 53.93 -4.78 -27.38
C LYS A 159 55.26 -5.49 -27.11
N ARG A 160 55.55 -5.83 -25.85
CA ARG A 160 56.76 -6.58 -25.49
C ARG A 160 56.82 -7.95 -26.17
N LEU A 161 55.71 -8.70 -26.17
CA LEU A 161 55.62 -9.99 -26.86
C LEU A 161 55.80 -9.85 -28.38
N GLN A 162 55.28 -8.78 -28.99
CA GLN A 162 55.52 -8.50 -30.42
C GLN A 162 57.01 -8.24 -30.72
N GLU A 163 57.70 -7.51 -29.85
CA GLU A 163 59.14 -7.27 -29.98
C GLU A 163 59.96 -8.55 -29.82
N GLU A 164 59.65 -9.38 -28.81
CA GLU A 164 60.29 -10.69 -28.62
C GLU A 164 60.05 -11.61 -29.82
N SER A 165 58.84 -11.62 -30.37
CA SER A 165 58.54 -12.40 -31.58
C SER A 165 59.35 -11.95 -32.79
N LYS A 166 59.57 -10.64 -32.97
CA LYS A 166 60.44 -10.13 -34.04
C LYS A 166 61.89 -10.58 -33.86
N ARG A 167 62.45 -10.45 -32.66
CA ARG A 167 63.81 -10.90 -32.34
C ARG A 167 64.00 -12.39 -32.59
N LEU A 168 63.03 -13.22 -32.20
CA LEU A 168 63.08 -14.66 -32.48
C LEU A 168 63.07 -14.96 -33.98
N LYS A 169 62.28 -14.24 -34.78
CA LYS A 169 62.29 -14.39 -36.24
C LYS A 169 63.64 -14.01 -36.86
N GLU A 170 64.26 -12.94 -36.37
CA GLU A 170 65.61 -12.52 -36.81
C GLU A 170 66.64 -13.60 -36.49
N ILE A 171 66.65 -14.12 -35.26
CA ILE A 171 67.55 -15.21 -34.84
C ILE A 171 67.35 -16.46 -35.72
N ILE A 172 66.10 -16.85 -35.99
CA ILE A 172 65.80 -17.99 -36.86
C ILE A 172 66.36 -17.77 -38.27
N ALA A 173 66.16 -16.58 -38.84
CA ALA A 173 66.67 -16.24 -40.17
C ALA A 173 68.21 -16.28 -40.23
N GLU A 174 68.90 -15.77 -39.21
CA GLU A 174 70.36 -15.85 -39.10
C GLU A 174 70.88 -17.30 -39.02
N LEU A 175 70.22 -18.14 -38.22
CA LEU A 175 70.57 -19.56 -38.10
C LEU A 175 70.34 -20.31 -39.43
N GLN A 176 69.26 -20.02 -40.13
CA GLN A 176 68.99 -20.58 -41.46
C GLN A 176 70.06 -20.16 -42.47
N ALA A 177 70.41 -18.87 -42.51
CA ALA A 177 71.46 -18.36 -43.40
C ALA A 177 72.82 -19.04 -43.15
N LYS A 178 73.19 -19.25 -41.88
CA LYS A 178 74.41 -19.96 -41.49
C LYS A 178 74.39 -21.43 -41.95
N ASN A 179 73.26 -22.13 -41.80
CA ASN A 179 73.14 -23.52 -42.23
C ASN A 179 73.18 -23.70 -43.76
N THR A 180 72.77 -22.69 -44.54
CA THR A 180 72.86 -22.74 -46.01
C THR A 180 74.24 -22.37 -46.58
N ALA A 181 75.12 -21.80 -45.76
CA ALA A 181 76.46 -21.36 -46.16
C ALA A 181 77.56 -22.42 -45.90
N VAL A 182 77.20 -23.56 -45.33
CA VAL A 182 78.05 -24.75 -45.08
C VAL A 182 77.69 -25.82 -46.10
#